data_AF-A0A1F7WL16-F1
#
_entry.id   AF-A0A1F7WL16-F1
#
_cell.length_a   1.000
_cell.length_b   1.000
_cell.length_c   1.000
_cell.angle_alpha   90.00
_cell.angle_beta   90.00
_cell.angle_gamma   90.00
#
_symmetry.space_group_name_H-M   'P 1'
#
loop_
_entity.id
_entity.type
_entity.pdbx_description
1 polymer ?
#
loop_
_entity_poly.entity_id
_entity_poly.type
_entity_poly.pdbx_seq_one_letter_code
_entity_poly.pdbx_strand_id
1 'polypeptide(L)'
;MEKLTLFGLNLGRGFQLVDDILDITSDFAGLKVQGNDIYEGKKTVLLGHLLSHSSIKDKKVVLKILEKKTDEKGQKEVDWVIERMHSYQSVDYAKKLAKKYKEKALEIFEKDLKFLLKQPYRNQLKQLIDFIIEREY
;
A
#
# COMPACT_ATOMS: atom_id res chain seq x y z
N MET A 1 24.29 -10.68 7.01
CA MET A 1 22.98 -11.20 6.54
C MET A 1 21.80 -10.47 7.18
N GLU A 2 21.77 -10.28 8.50
CA GLU A 2 20.67 -9.60 9.20
C GLU A 2 20.29 -8.22 8.63
N LYS A 3 21.27 -7.36 8.31
CA LYS A 3 21.02 -6.05 7.69
C LYS A 3 20.42 -6.15 6.29
N LEU A 4 20.80 -7.14 5.50
CA LEU A 4 20.23 -7.39 4.18
C LEU A 4 18.76 -7.84 4.32
N THR A 5 18.46 -8.70 5.30
CA THR A 5 17.09 -9.10 5.62
C THR A 5 16.25 -7.91 6.05
N LEU A 6 16.77 -7.05 6.93
CA LEU A 6 16.03 -5.88 7.40
C LEU A 6 15.80 -4.86 6.26
N PHE A 7 16.79 -4.66 5.38
CA PHE A 7 16.63 -3.88 4.17
C PHE A 7 15.48 -4.40 3.30
N GLY A 8 15.53 -5.69 2.94
CA GLY A 8 14.51 -6.33 2.10
C GLY A 8 13.12 -6.29 2.72
N LEU A 9 13.02 -6.48 4.05
CA LEU A 9 11.76 -6.42 4.77
C LEU A 9 11.13 -5.02 4.74
N ASN A 10 11.93 -3.95 4.94
CA ASN A 10 11.41 -2.59 4.86
C ASN A 10 11.03 -2.24 3.41
N LEU A 11 11.85 -2.62 2.43
CA LEU A 11 11.54 -2.38 1.02
C LEU A 11 10.25 -3.08 0.60
N GLY A 12 10.09 -4.37 0.95
CA GLY A 12 8.88 -5.15 0.65
C GLY A 12 7.62 -4.61 1.32
N ARG A 13 7.73 -4.12 2.57
CA ARG A 13 6.61 -3.44 3.24
C ARG A 13 6.21 -2.15 2.53
N GLY A 14 7.18 -1.36 2.09
CA GLY A 14 6.92 -0.16 1.29
C GLY A 14 6.24 -0.50 -0.04
N PHE A 15 6.75 -1.52 -0.75
CA PHE A 15 6.18 -2.01 -2.00
C PHE A 15 4.72 -2.44 -1.85
N GLN A 16 4.41 -3.28 -0.85
CA GLN A 16 3.04 -3.76 -0.65
C GLN A 16 2.07 -2.62 -0.34
N LEU A 17 2.49 -1.63 0.46
CA LEU A 17 1.65 -0.46 0.73
C LEU A 17 1.35 0.34 -0.54
N VAL A 18 2.34 0.50 -1.43
CA VAL A 18 2.14 1.17 -2.72
C VAL A 18 1.20 0.36 -3.62
N ASP A 19 1.34 -0.96 -3.66
CA ASP A 19 0.44 -1.85 -4.42
C ASP A 19 -1.01 -1.76 -3.93
N ASP A 20 -1.24 -1.83 -2.61
CA ASP A 20 -2.55 -1.66 -1.99
C ASP A 20 -3.16 -0.26 -2.28
N ILE A 21 -2.33 0.80 -2.32
CA ILE A 21 -2.78 2.15 -2.69
C ILE A 21 -3.18 2.20 -4.17
N LEU A 22 -2.38 1.61 -5.05
CA LEU A 22 -2.62 1.61 -6.50
C LEU A 22 -3.90 0.85 -6.84
N ASP A 23 -4.26 -0.21 -6.10
CA ASP A 23 -5.51 -0.95 -6.31
C ASP A 23 -6.76 -0.06 -6.19
N ILE A 24 -6.71 1.01 -5.38
CA ILE A 24 -7.85 1.91 -5.16
C ILE A 24 -7.69 3.31 -5.79
N THR A 25 -6.48 3.69 -6.24
CA THR A 25 -6.22 5.03 -6.79
C THR A 25 -5.99 5.04 -8.30
N SER A 26 -5.56 3.93 -8.89
CA SER A 26 -5.20 3.92 -10.31
C SER A 26 -6.44 3.86 -11.18
N ASP A 27 -6.79 4.96 -11.86
CA ASP A 27 -7.60 4.88 -13.08
C ASP A 27 -6.67 4.49 -14.22
N PHE A 28 -6.43 3.18 -14.38
CA PHE A 28 -5.76 2.67 -15.58
C PHE A 28 -6.73 2.78 -16.76
N ALA A 29 -6.98 4.01 -17.24
CA ALA A 29 -7.71 4.31 -18.46
C ALA A 29 -8.99 3.45 -18.66
N GLY A 30 -9.79 3.26 -17.59
CA GLY A 30 -11.01 2.45 -17.63
C GLY A 30 -10.84 0.94 -17.88
N LEU A 31 -9.61 0.39 -17.83
CA LEU A 31 -9.30 -1.01 -18.13
C LEU A 31 -9.25 -1.93 -16.89
N LYS A 32 -9.23 -1.38 -15.67
CA LYS A 32 -9.12 -2.15 -14.43
C LYS A 32 -10.21 -1.76 -13.43
N VAL A 33 -10.92 -2.75 -12.90
CA VAL A 33 -11.82 -2.57 -11.76
C VAL A 33 -10.97 -2.17 -10.55
N GLN A 34 -11.24 -0.99 -9.99
CA GLN A 34 -10.59 -0.51 -8.77
C GLN A 34 -11.15 -1.25 -7.55
N GLY A 35 -10.30 -1.43 -6.53
CA GLY A 35 -10.70 -2.02 -5.25
C GLY A 35 -10.85 -3.53 -5.27
N ASN A 36 -10.03 -4.26 -6.03
CA ASN A 36 -10.02 -5.74 -6.01
C ASN A 36 -9.77 -6.27 -4.61
N ASP A 37 -8.96 -5.58 -3.81
CA ASP A 37 -8.71 -5.96 -2.43
C ASP A 37 -9.98 -5.86 -1.57
N ILE A 38 -10.90 -4.95 -1.87
CA ILE A 38 -12.20 -4.82 -1.20
C ILE A 38 -13.13 -5.94 -1.66
N TYR A 39 -13.14 -6.24 -2.97
CA TYR A 39 -13.87 -7.40 -3.52
C TYR A 39 -13.46 -8.70 -2.83
N GLU A 40 -12.16 -8.95 -2.71
CA GLU A 40 -11.60 -10.15 -2.06
C GLU A 40 -11.68 -10.11 -0.53
N GLY A 41 -12.01 -8.97 0.07
CA GLY A 41 -12.04 -8.80 1.53
C GLY A 41 -10.66 -8.90 2.17
N LYS A 42 -9.61 -8.50 1.45
CA LYS A 42 -8.23 -8.51 1.94
C LYS A 42 -8.04 -7.54 3.10
N LYS A 43 -7.21 -7.96 4.05
CA LYS A 43 -6.90 -7.20 5.28
C LYS A 43 -5.72 -6.25 5.03
N THR A 44 -5.95 -5.23 4.20
CA THR A 44 -4.94 -4.22 3.89
C THR A 44 -4.75 -3.22 5.03
N VAL A 45 -3.64 -2.48 5.01
CA VAL A 45 -3.39 -1.40 5.99
C VAL A 45 -4.43 -0.27 5.86
N LEU A 46 -4.87 0.04 4.65
CA LEU A 46 -5.88 1.06 4.40
C LEU A 46 -7.21 0.68 5.06
N LEU A 47 -7.61 -0.59 4.95
CA LEU A 47 -8.82 -1.08 5.60
C LEU A 47 -8.68 -1.08 7.12
N GLY A 48 -7.55 -1.53 7.65
CA GLY A 48 -7.25 -1.49 9.09
C GLY A 48 -7.34 -0.08 9.67
N HIS A 49 -6.76 0.90 8.97
CA HIS A 49 -6.87 2.32 9.33
C HIS A 49 -8.31 2.81 9.30
N LEU A 50 -9.06 2.52 8.23
CA LEU A 50 -10.46 2.91 8.07
C LEU A 50 -11.32 2.38 9.23
N LEU A 51 -11.22 1.09 9.56
CA LEU A 51 -12.00 0.46 10.62
C LEU A 51 -11.65 0.96 12.03
N SER A 52 -10.47 1.57 12.20
CA SER A 52 -10.00 2.08 13.48
C SER A 52 -10.40 3.55 13.72
N HIS A 53 -10.61 4.32 12.66
CA HIS A 53 -10.90 5.77 12.74
C HIS A 53 -12.31 6.14 12.29
N SER A 54 -13.04 5.22 11.65
CA SER A 54 -14.39 5.46 11.17
C SER A 54 -15.42 5.55 12.29
N SER A 55 -16.51 6.28 12.02
CA SER A 55 -17.68 6.29 12.89
C SER A 55 -18.25 4.88 13.07
N ILE A 56 -18.97 4.64 14.19
CA ILE A 56 -19.62 3.34 14.44
C ILE A 56 -20.57 2.97 13.30
N LYS A 57 -21.26 3.96 12.70
CA LYS A 57 -22.16 3.76 11.57
C LYS A 57 -21.41 3.27 10.35
N ASP A 58 -20.36 3.99 9.93
CA ASP A 58 -19.60 3.64 8.74
C ASP A 58 -18.88 2.30 8.92
N LYS A 59 -18.28 2.07 10.09
CA LYS A 59 -17.63 0.80 10.44
C LYS A 59 -18.57 -0.39 10.24
N LYS A 60 -19.82 -0.29 10.71
CA LYS A 60 -20.83 -1.35 10.54
C LYS A 60 -21.14 -1.60 9.06
N VAL A 61 -21.26 -0.56 8.25
CA VAL A 61 -21.53 -0.69 6.81
C VAL A 61 -20.34 -1.32 6.10
N VAL A 62 -19.11 -0.85 6.36
CA VAL A 62 -17.88 -1.44 5.80
C VAL A 62 -17.79 -2.93 6.13
N LEU A 63 -17.98 -3.32 7.39
CA LEU A 63 -17.93 -4.72 7.80
C LEU A 63 -18.99 -5.57 7.10
N LYS A 64 -20.23 -5.07 7.00
CA LYS A 64 -21.31 -5.76 6.29
C LYS A 64 -20.99 -5.97 4.80
N ILE A 65 -20.36 -4.99 4.15
CA ILE A 65 -19.90 -5.12 2.76
C ILE A 65 -18.82 -6.20 2.67
N LEU A 66 -17.84 -6.19 3.58
CA LEU A 66 -16.73 -7.17 3.58
C LEU A 66 -17.15 -8.61 3.86
N GLU A 67 -18.24 -8.81 4.62
CA GLU A 67 -18.82 -10.13 4.91
C GLU A 67 -19.43 -10.82 3.68
N LYS A 68 -19.79 -10.05 2.64
CA LYS A 68 -20.31 -10.59 1.38
C LYS A 68 -19.23 -11.37 0.63
N LYS A 69 -19.64 -12.38 -0.13
CA LYS A 69 -18.73 -13.05 -1.07
C LYS A 69 -18.30 -12.08 -2.17
N THR A 70 -17.18 -12.38 -2.83
CA THR A 70 -16.59 -11.52 -3.88
C THR A 70 -17.59 -11.18 -4.99
N ASP A 71 -18.39 -12.17 -5.42
CA ASP A 71 -19.41 -12.06 -6.48
C ASP A 71 -20.71 -11.36 -6.03
N GLU A 72 -20.90 -11.16 -4.73
CA GLU A 72 -22.08 -10.50 -4.14
C GLU A 72 -21.86 -9.01 -3.85
N LYS A 73 -20.60 -8.54 -3.94
CA LYS A 73 -20.24 -7.13 -3.73
C LYS A 73 -20.52 -6.33 -4.99
N GLY A 74 -21.35 -5.29 -4.89
CA GLY A 74 -21.63 -4.40 -6.02
C GLY A 74 -20.55 -3.32 -6.17
N GLN A 75 -20.33 -2.83 -7.40
CA GLN A 75 -19.40 -1.71 -7.67
C GLN A 75 -19.68 -0.50 -6.78
N LYS A 76 -20.96 -0.11 -6.62
CA LYS A 76 -21.36 1.00 -5.74
C LYS A 76 -20.96 0.82 -4.28
N GLU A 77 -20.90 -0.42 -3.79
CA GLU A 77 -20.48 -0.71 -2.42
C GLU A 77 -18.96 -0.57 -2.29
N VAL A 78 -18.22 -1.04 -3.29
CA VAL A 78 -16.77 -0.89 -3.36
C VAL A 78 -16.38 0.59 -3.48
N ASP A 79 -17.00 1.33 -4.40
CA ASP A 79 -16.81 2.76 -4.57
C ASP A 79 -17.08 3.53 -3.26
N TRP A 80 -18.16 3.15 -2.56
CA TRP A 80 -18.48 3.75 -1.27
C TRP A 80 -17.40 3.47 -0.22
N VAL A 81 -16.85 2.25 -0.16
CA VAL A 81 -15.74 1.94 0.75
C VAL A 81 -14.48 2.75 0.39
N ILE A 82 -14.15 2.87 -0.89
CA ILE A 82 -13.02 3.70 -1.37
C ILE A 82 -13.23 5.15 -0.96
N GLU A 83 -14.42 5.71 -1.17
CA GLU A 83 -14.77 7.07 -0.76
C GLU A 83 -14.60 7.28 0.76
N ARG A 84 -14.96 6.28 1.58
CA ARG A 84 -14.70 6.32 3.02
C ARG A 84 -13.21 6.23 3.34
N MET A 85 -12.42 5.42 2.62
CA MET A 85 -10.95 5.39 2.77
C MET A 85 -10.32 6.77 2.51
N HIS A 86 -10.81 7.51 1.51
CA HIS A 86 -10.40 8.90 1.27
C HIS A 86 -10.87 9.84 2.38
N SER A 87 -12.16 9.77 2.75
CA SER A 87 -12.76 10.64 3.77
C SER A 87 -12.07 10.53 5.13
N TYR A 88 -11.65 9.32 5.51
CA TYR A 88 -10.93 9.03 6.76
C TYR A 88 -9.40 9.06 6.60
N GLN A 89 -8.87 9.57 5.48
CA GLN A 89 -7.43 9.74 5.23
C GLN A 89 -6.61 8.43 5.32
N SER A 90 -7.23 7.27 5.07
CA SER A 90 -6.54 5.98 5.06
C SER A 90 -5.50 5.88 3.95
N VAL A 91 -5.76 6.50 2.80
CA VAL A 91 -4.81 6.58 1.68
C VAL A 91 -3.56 7.37 2.08
N ASP A 92 -3.75 8.56 2.67
CA ASP A 92 -2.64 9.40 3.12
C ASP A 92 -1.84 8.75 4.24
N TYR A 93 -2.52 8.03 5.14
CA TYR A 93 -1.87 7.23 6.17
C TYR A 93 -0.97 6.16 5.57
N ALA A 94 -1.47 5.38 4.60
CA ALA A 94 -0.69 4.35 3.91
C ALA A 94 0.49 4.96 3.12
N LYS A 95 0.30 6.10 2.44
CA LYS A 95 1.37 6.84 1.75
C LYS A 95 2.49 7.26 2.71
N LYS A 96 2.14 7.83 3.86
CA LYS A 96 3.11 8.20 4.90
C LYS A 96 3.86 6.98 5.44
N LEU A 97 3.17 5.86 5.63
CA LEU A 97 3.79 4.63 6.11
C LEU A 97 4.73 4.00 5.06
N ALA A 98 4.35 4.01 3.78
CA ALA A 98 5.19 3.56 2.67
C ALA A 98 6.49 4.36 2.61
N LYS A 99 6.39 5.70 2.68
CA LYS A 99 7.55 6.60 2.75
C LYS A 99 8.45 6.30 3.95
N LYS A 100 7.88 6.05 5.13
CA LYS A 100 8.66 5.68 6.32
C LYS A 100 9.44 4.38 6.13
N TYR A 101 8.86 3.38 5.48
CA TYR A 101 9.57 2.13 5.18
C TYR A 101 10.64 2.33 4.09
N LYS A 102 10.40 3.19 3.09
CA LYS A 102 11.43 3.64 2.12
C LYS A 102 12.65 4.17 2.83
N GLU A 103 12.45 5.16 3.70
CA GLU A 103 13.53 5.86 4.40
C GLU A 103 14.37 4.90 5.24
N LYS A 104 13.72 3.95 5.92
CA LYS A 104 14.41 2.88 6.66
C LYS A 104 15.23 1.96 5.74
N ALA A 105 14.68 1.56 4.60
CA ALA A 105 15.40 0.72 3.64
C ALA A 105 16.62 1.47 3.07
N LEU A 106 16.44 2.74 2.67
CA LEU A 106 17.53 3.59 2.17
C LEU A 106 18.61 3.80 3.22
N GLU A 107 18.24 4.04 4.48
CA GLU A 107 19.22 4.20 5.55
C GLU A 107 20.10 2.94 5.70
N ILE A 108 19.51 1.75 5.70
CA ILE A 108 20.24 0.49 5.79
C ILE A 108 21.10 0.27 4.53
N PHE A 109 20.57 0.56 3.35
CA PHE A 109 21.29 0.43 2.08
C PHE A 109 22.54 1.33 2.02
N GLU A 110 22.43 2.56 2.51
CA GLU A 110 23.54 3.51 2.51
C GLU A 110 24.57 3.22 3.63
N LYS A 111 24.11 2.88 4.84
CA LYS A 111 25.00 2.71 6.00
C LYS A 111 25.60 1.31 6.13
N ASP A 112 24.79 0.27 5.92
CA ASP A 112 25.11 -1.10 6.32
C ASP A 112 25.42 -2.03 5.13
N LEU A 113 24.82 -1.81 3.95
CA LEU A 113 25.01 -2.67 2.76
C LEU A 113 26.18 -2.23 1.88
N LYS A 114 27.32 -1.95 2.51
CA LYS A 114 28.53 -1.47 1.83
C LYS A 114 29.11 -2.49 0.84
N PHE A 115 28.91 -3.79 1.06
CA PHE A 115 29.38 -4.82 0.12
C PHE A 115 28.66 -4.75 -1.25
N LEU A 116 27.47 -4.11 -1.32
CA LEU A 116 26.73 -3.83 -2.55
C LEU A 116 27.18 -2.49 -3.21
N LEU A 117 28.29 -1.90 -2.77
CA LEU A 117 28.78 -0.60 -3.27
C LEU A 117 29.43 -0.66 -4.66
N LYS A 118 29.69 -1.84 -5.23
CA LYS A 118 30.38 -1.93 -6.53
C LYS A 118 29.52 -1.32 -7.64
N GLN A 119 30.07 -0.31 -8.29
CA GLN A 119 29.47 0.28 -9.48
C GLN A 119 29.59 -0.69 -10.68
N PRO A 120 28.63 -0.65 -11.63
CA PRO A 120 27.50 0.29 -11.74
C PRO A 120 26.22 -0.10 -10.99
N TYR A 121 26.16 -1.31 -10.43
CA TYR A 121 24.92 -1.90 -9.90
C TYR A 121 24.33 -1.16 -8.70
N ARG A 122 25.15 -0.44 -7.94
CA ARG A 122 24.66 0.35 -6.80
C ARG A 122 23.66 1.42 -7.22
N ASN A 123 23.96 2.16 -8.29
CA ASN A 123 23.08 3.24 -8.74
C ASN A 123 21.75 2.68 -9.25
N GLN A 124 21.79 1.54 -9.94
CA GLN A 124 20.60 0.84 -10.41
C GLN A 124 19.73 0.34 -9.25
N LEU A 125 20.34 -0.21 -8.19
CA LEU A 125 19.62 -0.63 -6.98
C LEU A 125 18.98 0.56 -6.26
N LYS A 126 19.67 1.70 -6.19
CA LYS A 126 19.11 2.93 -5.62
C LYS A 126 17.90 3.41 -6.41
N GLN A 127 18.01 3.44 -7.74
CA GLN A 127 16.89 3.76 -8.62
C GLN A 127 15.72 2.79 -8.46
N LEU A 128 15.97 1.49 -8.26
CA LEU A 128 14.91 0.52 -7.97
C LEU A 128 14.20 0.83 -6.64
N ILE A 129 14.95 1.18 -5.59
CA ILE A 129 14.37 1.56 -4.29
C ILE A 129 13.50 2.80 -4.42
N ASP A 130 13.95 3.80 -5.20
CA ASP A 130 13.16 5.00 -5.47
C ASP A 130 11.92 4.68 -6.31
N PHE A 131 12.07 3.92 -7.40
CA PHE A 131 11.00 3.51 -8.32
C PHE A 131 9.87 2.74 -7.64
N ILE A 132 10.19 1.86 -6.68
CA ILE A 132 9.19 1.03 -5.98
C ILE A 132 8.15 1.89 -5.25
N ILE A 133 8.49 3.12 -4.87
CA ILE A 133 7.62 3.97 -4.01
C ILE A 133 7.21 5.28 -4.69
N GLU A 134 7.94 5.69 -5.73
CA GLU A 134 7.62 6.85 -6.57
C GLU A 134 6.74 6.51 -7.77
N ARG A 135 6.14 5.31 -7.83
CA ARG A 135 5.02 5.07 -8.76
C ARG A 135 4.02 6.21 -8.55
N GLU A 136 3.94 7.10 -9.54
CA GLU A 136 3.09 8.28 -9.47
C GLU A 136 1.65 7.81 -9.24
N TYR A 137 1.08 8.29 -8.14
CA TYR A 137 -0.35 8.29 -7.87
C TYR A 137 -0.92 9.63 -8.31
#